data_AF-A0A242PDP8-F1
#
_entry.id   AF-A0A242PDP8-F1
#
_cell.length_a   1.000
_cell.length_b   1.000
_cell.length_c   1.000
_cell.angle_alpha   90.00
_cell.angle_beta   90.00
_cell.angle_gamma   90.00
#
_symmetry.space_group_name_H-M   'P 1'
#
loop_
_entity.id
_entity.type
_entity.pdbx_description
1 polymer ?
#
loop_
_entity_poly.entity_id
_entity_poly.type
_entity_poly.pdbx_seq_one_letter_code
_entity_poly.pdbx_strand_id
1 'polypeptide(L)'
;MVKYGFVLRQWFVQRGIDSTYSQALYWCKNIGYRLAQVKDLTNASCQGTLSDDRCVGAVGATLSSPNNLYQRTINAGFFSEWGFMTYYVGANFSNTFYWTVDLQSSRTGFVVYSDDADVNRKDIATKTLAVCVTP
;
A
#
# COMPACT_ATOMS: atom_id res chain seq x y z
N MET A 1 -7.04 31.67 -20.86
CA MET A 1 -5.84 31.08 -20.22
C MET A 1 -6.33 30.04 -19.21
N VAL A 2 -5.81 28.81 -19.25
CA VAL A 2 -6.24 27.72 -18.35
C VAL A 2 -5.17 27.55 -17.26
N LYS A 3 -5.59 27.43 -16.00
CA LYS A 3 -4.70 27.13 -14.86
C LYS A 3 -5.15 25.83 -14.22
N TYR A 4 -4.20 24.96 -13.90
CA TYR A 4 -4.42 23.72 -13.17
C TYR A 4 -3.93 23.89 -11.72
N GLY A 5 -4.75 23.50 -10.76
CA GLY A 5 -4.42 23.51 -9.34
C GLY A 5 -4.68 22.13 -8.75
N PHE A 6 -3.79 21.68 -7.88
CA PHE A 6 -3.95 20.47 -7.09
C PHE A 6 -3.65 20.77 -5.63
N VAL A 7 -4.22 19.97 -4.73
CA VAL A 7 -3.97 20.05 -3.29
C VAL A 7 -3.29 18.76 -2.88
N LEU A 8 -2.11 18.88 -2.27
CA LEU A 8 -1.43 17.75 -1.65
C LEU A 8 -2.20 17.32 -0.40
N ARG A 9 -2.61 16.05 -0.36
CA ARG A 9 -3.40 15.50 0.76
C ARG A 9 -2.54 14.73 1.76
N GLN A 10 -1.60 13.94 1.28
CA GLN A 10 -0.81 13.02 2.09
C GLN A 10 0.60 12.89 1.51
N TRP A 11 1.56 12.59 2.37
CA TRP A 11 2.92 12.26 1.96
C TRP A 11 3.21 10.80 2.28
N PHE A 12 3.84 10.11 1.33
CA PHE A 12 4.26 8.72 1.44
C PHE A 12 5.77 8.65 1.40
N VAL A 13 6.36 7.84 2.28
CA VAL A 13 7.81 7.63 2.36
C VAL A 13 8.12 6.15 2.51
N GLN A 14 9.20 5.71 1.88
CA GLN A 14 9.66 4.33 1.92
C GLN A 14 11.16 4.30 2.26
N ARG A 15 11.58 3.37 3.10
CA ARG A 15 12.95 3.34 3.68
C ARG A 15 14.02 2.82 2.72
N GLY A 16 13.67 1.98 1.75
CA GLY A 16 14.64 1.27 0.91
C GLY A 16 15.25 0.03 1.56
N ILE A 17 14.76 -0.35 2.74
CA ILE A 17 15.35 -1.43 3.55
C ILE A 17 14.25 -2.40 3.95
N ASP A 18 14.45 -3.67 3.60
CA ASP A 18 13.54 -4.75 3.99
C ASP A 18 13.51 -4.91 5.52
N SER A 19 12.31 -5.03 6.05
CA SER A 19 12.08 -5.10 7.49
C SER A 19 10.90 -6.02 7.82
N THR A 20 10.90 -6.55 9.04
CA THR A 20 9.72 -7.26 9.57
C THR A 20 8.59 -6.27 9.82
N TYR A 21 7.37 -6.76 9.95
CA TYR A 21 6.21 -5.91 10.26
C TYR A 21 6.45 -5.01 11.49
N SER A 22 6.99 -5.58 12.57
CA SER A 22 7.27 -4.83 13.80
C SER A 22 8.34 -3.74 13.62
N GLN A 23 9.37 -4.01 12.83
CA GLN A 23 10.42 -3.05 12.49
C GLN A 23 9.89 -1.92 11.60
N ALA A 24 9.04 -2.25 10.62
CA ALA A 24 8.37 -1.28 9.77
C ALA A 24 7.48 -0.34 10.59
N LEU A 25 6.65 -0.91 11.47
CA LEU A 25 5.78 -0.16 12.37
C LEU A 25 6.58 0.78 13.28
N TYR A 26 7.66 0.28 13.89
CA TYR A 26 8.55 1.08 14.73
C TYR A 26 9.19 2.23 13.96
N TRP A 27 9.71 1.95 12.76
CA TRP A 27 10.38 2.95 11.94
C TRP A 27 9.44 4.09 11.54
N CYS A 28 8.25 3.77 11.03
CA CYS A 28 7.24 4.78 10.67
C CYS A 28 6.94 5.70 11.85
N LYS A 29 6.68 5.10 13.03
CA LYS A 29 6.41 5.86 14.25
C LYS A 29 7.58 6.75 14.65
N ASN A 30 8.82 6.25 14.53
CA ASN A 30 10.03 6.98 14.91
C ASN A 30 10.29 8.21 14.03
N ILE A 31 9.82 8.22 12.78
CA ILE A 31 9.93 9.39 11.89
C ILE A 31 8.72 10.33 11.96
N GLY A 32 7.75 10.06 12.84
CA GLY A 32 6.52 10.86 12.99
C GLY A 32 5.41 10.52 12.00
N TYR A 33 5.52 9.38 11.31
CA TYR A 33 4.53 8.87 10.36
C TYR A 33 3.80 7.67 10.97
N ARG A 34 2.76 7.19 10.28
CA ARG A 34 2.16 5.88 10.57
C ARG A 34 2.44 4.93 9.43
N LEU A 35 2.47 3.62 9.72
CA LEU A 35 2.49 2.62 8.67
C LEU A 35 1.19 2.73 7.86
N ALA A 36 1.28 2.65 6.53
CA ALA A 36 0.13 2.79 5.65
C ALA A 36 -0.90 1.68 5.92
N GLN A 37 -2.19 1.99 5.78
CA GLN A 37 -3.26 0.99 5.69
C GLN A 37 -3.40 0.52 4.24
N VAL A 38 -4.04 -0.62 4.02
CA VAL A 38 -4.40 -1.12 2.69
C VAL A 38 -5.12 -0.04 1.90
N LYS A 39 -6.11 0.62 2.51
CA LYS A 39 -6.86 1.73 1.89
C LYS A 39 -6.04 2.98 1.56
N ASP A 40 -4.89 3.18 2.20
CA ASP A 40 -4.00 4.30 1.85
C ASP A 40 -3.21 3.98 0.58
N LEU A 41 -3.08 2.70 0.19
CA LEU A 41 -2.28 2.24 -0.93
C LEU A 41 -3.12 1.82 -2.13
N THR A 42 -4.26 1.15 -1.93
CA THR A 42 -5.02 0.54 -3.02
C THR A 42 -6.54 0.56 -2.80
N ASN A 43 -7.28 0.60 -3.90
CA ASN A 43 -8.72 0.32 -3.97
C ASN A 43 -9.03 -1.10 -4.44
N ALA A 44 -8.02 -1.96 -4.58
CA ALA A 44 -8.24 -3.39 -4.81
C ALA A 44 -9.17 -3.97 -3.74
N SER A 45 -10.02 -4.91 -4.16
CA SER A 45 -10.93 -5.61 -3.26
C SER A 45 -10.72 -7.11 -3.37
N CYS A 46 -11.00 -7.81 -2.29
CA CYS A 46 -10.95 -9.27 -2.30
C CYS A 46 -12.22 -9.87 -2.94
N GLN A 47 -12.52 -9.45 -4.17
CA GLN A 47 -13.62 -9.92 -5.00
C GLN A 47 -13.13 -10.23 -6.42
N GLY A 48 -13.88 -11.02 -7.19
CA GLY A 48 -13.58 -11.24 -8.61
C GLY A 48 -12.24 -11.92 -8.89
N THR A 49 -11.53 -11.43 -9.92
CA THR A 49 -10.28 -12.00 -10.41
C THR A 49 -9.12 -11.75 -9.43
N LEU A 50 -8.23 -12.75 -9.29
CA LEU A 50 -7.07 -12.74 -8.38
C LEU A 50 -7.43 -12.60 -6.89
N SER A 51 -8.68 -12.89 -6.55
CA SER A 51 -9.14 -12.96 -5.17
C SER A 51 -9.13 -14.39 -4.65
N ASP A 52 -8.43 -14.59 -3.54
CA ASP A 52 -8.35 -15.84 -2.80
C ASP A 52 -8.19 -15.56 -1.30
N ASP A 53 -7.83 -16.57 -0.52
CA ASP A 53 -7.69 -16.48 0.94
C ASP A 53 -6.63 -15.48 1.41
N ARG A 54 -5.74 -15.01 0.51
CA ARG A 54 -4.66 -14.08 0.84
C ARG A 54 -5.15 -12.65 1.05
N CYS A 55 -6.27 -12.25 0.45
CA CYS A 55 -6.83 -10.90 0.59
C CYS A 55 -8.06 -10.83 1.52
N VAL A 56 -8.56 -11.97 2.01
CA VAL A 56 -9.81 -12.02 2.78
C VAL A 56 -9.68 -11.18 4.06
N GLY A 57 -10.59 -10.21 4.22
CA GLY A 57 -10.61 -9.28 5.35
C GLY A 57 -9.89 -7.96 5.10
N ALA A 58 -9.15 -7.83 3.99
CA ALA A 58 -8.54 -6.56 3.61
C ALA A 58 -9.60 -5.55 3.17
N VAL A 59 -9.42 -4.29 3.57
CA VAL A 59 -10.31 -3.17 3.21
C VAL A 59 -9.51 -2.15 2.41
N GLY A 60 -9.76 -2.11 1.10
CA GLY A 60 -9.22 -1.10 0.19
C GLY A 60 -9.91 0.26 0.34
N ALA A 61 -9.43 1.23 -0.45
CA ALA A 61 -10.00 2.57 -0.53
C ALA A 61 -11.42 2.55 -1.11
N THR A 62 -12.15 3.64 -0.86
CA THR A 62 -13.48 3.86 -1.46
C THR A 62 -13.36 3.97 -2.99
N LEU A 63 -14.44 3.68 -3.72
CA LEU A 63 -14.39 3.35 -5.16
C LEU A 63 -13.67 2.03 -5.41
N SER A 64 -14.14 1.01 -4.69
CA SER A 64 -13.62 -0.36 -4.71
C SER A 64 -13.55 -0.92 -6.12
N SER A 65 -12.39 -1.46 -6.48
CA SER A 65 -12.21 -2.26 -7.69
C SER A 65 -13.05 -3.55 -7.59
N PRO A 66 -13.59 -4.06 -8.71
CA PRO A 66 -14.29 -5.36 -8.73
C PRO A 66 -13.34 -6.57 -8.56
N ASN A 67 -12.03 -6.34 -8.61
CA ASN A 67 -10.98 -7.37 -8.56
C ASN A 67 -9.94 -7.05 -7.49
N ASN A 68 -9.08 -8.03 -7.17
CA ASN A 68 -7.90 -7.81 -6.32
C ASN A 68 -6.75 -7.17 -7.11
N LEU A 69 -7.07 -6.07 -7.80
CA LEU A 69 -6.18 -5.25 -8.62
C LEU A 69 -6.70 -3.82 -8.54
N TYR A 70 -5.85 -2.80 -8.56
CA TYR A 70 -6.35 -1.43 -8.55
C TYR A 70 -7.16 -1.11 -9.81
N GLN A 71 -7.99 -0.08 -9.68
CA GLN A 71 -8.41 0.74 -10.81
C GLN A 71 -7.80 2.13 -10.67
N ARG A 72 -7.31 2.70 -11.77
CA ARG A 72 -6.65 4.02 -11.80
C ARG A 72 -7.67 5.11 -11.48
N THR A 73 -7.76 5.51 -10.21
CA THR A 73 -8.81 6.41 -9.69
C THR A 73 -8.23 7.39 -8.67
N ILE A 74 -8.63 8.67 -8.74
CA ILE A 74 -8.19 9.71 -7.80
C ILE A 74 -8.91 9.54 -6.46
N ASN A 75 -8.19 9.71 -5.35
CA ASN A 75 -8.61 9.45 -3.97
C ASN A 75 -8.85 7.96 -3.65
N ALA A 76 -8.18 7.07 -4.36
CA ALA A 76 -8.37 5.62 -4.25
C ALA A 76 -7.13 4.88 -3.72
N GLY A 77 -6.20 5.61 -3.09
CA GLY A 77 -4.95 5.07 -2.55
C GLY A 77 -3.75 5.37 -3.44
N PHE A 78 -2.57 5.39 -2.85
CA PHE A 78 -1.34 5.85 -3.49
C PHE A 78 -0.99 5.07 -4.78
N PHE A 79 -1.00 3.74 -4.74
CA PHE A 79 -0.71 2.94 -5.93
C PHE A 79 -1.85 2.98 -6.95
N SER A 80 -3.11 3.08 -6.52
CA SER A 80 -4.23 3.29 -7.45
C SER A 80 -4.12 4.63 -8.18
N GLU A 81 -3.68 5.70 -7.52
CA GLU A 81 -3.53 7.05 -8.09
C GLU A 81 -2.28 7.21 -8.94
N TRP A 82 -1.15 6.65 -8.51
CA TRP A 82 0.14 6.87 -9.15
C TRP A 82 0.62 5.69 -10.02
N GLY A 83 0.16 4.48 -9.75
CA GLY A 83 0.29 3.32 -10.66
C GLY A 83 1.56 2.55 -10.38
N PHE A 84 2.21 2.04 -11.42
CA PHE A 84 3.43 1.27 -11.25
C PHE A 84 4.58 2.14 -10.73
N MET A 85 5.00 1.88 -9.48
CA MET A 85 5.94 2.75 -8.77
C MET A 85 7.35 2.79 -9.36
N THR A 86 7.77 1.77 -10.11
CA THR A 86 9.11 1.76 -10.71
C THR A 86 9.26 2.76 -11.87
N TYR A 87 8.16 3.29 -12.40
CA TYR A 87 8.21 4.39 -13.38
C TYR A 87 8.65 5.73 -12.78
N TYR A 88 8.66 5.85 -11.45
CA TYR A 88 9.04 7.08 -10.75
C TYR A 88 10.49 7.03 -10.31
N VAL A 89 11.39 7.39 -11.23
CA VAL A 89 12.84 7.46 -10.97
C VAL A 89 13.13 8.39 -9.79
N GLY A 90 13.93 7.91 -8.83
CA GLY A 90 14.29 8.66 -7.62
C GLY A 90 13.29 8.53 -6.46
N ALA A 91 12.10 7.94 -6.66
CA ALA A 91 11.16 7.66 -5.57
C ALA A 91 11.60 6.46 -4.70
N ASN A 92 12.60 5.70 -5.14
CA ASN A 92 13.21 4.57 -4.44
C ASN A 92 12.21 3.43 -4.12
N PHE A 93 11.20 3.24 -4.96
CA PHE A 93 10.30 2.09 -4.91
C PHE A 93 10.81 0.96 -5.80
N SER A 94 10.85 -0.25 -5.24
CA SER A 94 11.11 -1.51 -5.94
C SER A 94 9.82 -2.21 -6.31
N ASN A 95 9.85 -3.04 -7.36
CA ASN A 95 8.72 -3.90 -7.75
C ASN A 95 8.53 -5.06 -6.76
N THR A 96 7.85 -4.82 -5.65
CA THR A 96 7.66 -5.80 -4.57
C THR A 96 6.45 -5.45 -3.70
N PHE A 97 6.24 -6.26 -2.67
CA PHE A 97 5.21 -6.07 -1.66
C PHE A 97 5.65 -5.09 -0.56
N TYR A 98 4.74 -4.22 -0.15
CA TYR A 98 4.93 -3.27 0.92
C TYR A 98 3.99 -3.57 2.09
N TRP A 99 4.54 -3.56 3.30
CA TRP A 99 3.78 -3.72 4.54
C TRP A 99 2.70 -2.66 4.69
N THR A 100 1.53 -3.11 5.14
CA THR A 100 0.51 -2.26 5.72
C THR A 100 0.39 -2.52 7.21
N VAL A 101 -0.32 -1.65 7.93
CA VAL A 101 -0.63 -1.82 9.36
C VAL A 101 -1.77 -2.82 9.60
N ASP A 102 -2.49 -3.21 8.55
CA ASP A 102 -3.64 -4.10 8.67
C ASP A 102 -3.17 -5.55 8.82
N LEU A 103 -3.73 -6.25 9.81
CA LEU A 103 -3.43 -7.64 10.08
C LEU A 103 -4.60 -8.54 9.68
N GLN A 104 -4.30 -9.67 9.07
CA GLN A 104 -5.29 -10.73 8.85
C GLN A 104 -5.42 -11.63 10.09
N SER A 105 -4.31 -11.86 10.80
CA SER A 105 -4.26 -12.69 12.00
C SER A 105 -3.12 -12.24 12.92
N SER A 106 -2.95 -12.91 14.07
CA SER A 106 -1.81 -12.64 14.97
C SER A 106 -0.44 -12.98 14.38
N ARG A 107 -0.37 -13.74 13.28
CA ARG A 107 0.87 -14.12 12.59
C ARG A 107 0.99 -13.58 11.18
N THR A 108 -0.05 -12.94 10.66
CA THR A 108 -0.13 -12.59 9.24
C THR A 108 -0.58 -11.15 9.07
N GLY A 109 0.23 -10.37 8.36
CA GLY A 109 -0.08 -8.99 7.96
C GLY A 109 -0.42 -8.89 6.49
N PHE A 110 -1.25 -7.90 6.14
CA PHE A 110 -1.50 -7.56 4.74
C PHE A 110 -0.32 -6.81 4.14
N VAL A 111 -0.12 -7.06 2.86
CA VAL A 111 0.86 -6.36 2.03
C VAL A 111 0.23 -5.97 0.71
N VAL A 112 0.73 -4.91 0.08
CA VAL A 112 0.23 -4.44 -1.21
C VAL A 112 1.39 -4.40 -2.21
N TYR A 113 1.18 -4.96 -3.40
CA TYR A 113 2.20 -4.98 -4.45
C TYR A 113 2.30 -3.62 -5.16
N SER A 114 3.49 -3.17 -5.51
CA SER A 114 3.68 -1.82 -6.09
C SER A 114 3.37 -1.68 -7.57
N ASP A 115 3.00 -2.78 -8.25
CA ASP A 115 2.73 -2.81 -9.70
C ASP A 115 1.26 -2.61 -10.02
N ASP A 116 0.43 -3.55 -9.59
CA ASP A 116 -1.01 -3.64 -9.82
C ASP A 116 -1.83 -3.48 -8.54
N ALA A 117 -1.14 -3.28 -7.41
CA ALA A 117 -1.70 -3.13 -6.08
C ALA A 117 -2.69 -4.20 -5.67
N ASP A 118 -2.40 -5.45 -6.06
CA ASP A 118 -3.02 -6.60 -5.45
C ASP A 118 -2.70 -6.64 -3.95
N VAL A 119 -3.71 -7.01 -3.17
CA VAL A 119 -3.56 -7.25 -1.75
C VAL A 119 -3.19 -8.71 -1.55
N ASN A 120 -2.14 -8.92 -0.77
CA ASN A 120 -1.66 -10.23 -0.39
C ASN A 120 -1.41 -10.30 1.11
N ARG A 121 -0.92 -11.43 1.58
CA ARG A 121 -0.55 -11.62 2.98
C ARG A 121 0.83 -12.22 3.13
N LYS A 122 1.52 -11.87 4.21
CA LYS A 122 2.81 -12.47 4.58
C LYS A 122 2.85 -12.77 6.08
N ASP A 123 3.66 -13.75 6.46
CA ASP A 123 4.02 -13.95 7.87
C ASP A 123 4.76 -12.70 8.38
N ILE A 124 4.35 -12.18 9.54
CA ILE A 124 4.87 -10.93 10.11
C ILE A 124 6.39 -10.96 10.40
N ALA A 125 6.99 -12.14 10.49
CA ALA A 125 8.44 -12.32 10.64
C ALA A 125 9.19 -12.25 9.30
N THR A 126 8.49 -12.29 8.16
CA THR A 126 9.07 -12.11 6.83
C THR A 126 9.55 -10.67 6.66
N LYS A 127 10.66 -10.48 5.95
CA LYS A 127 11.14 -9.15 5.61
C LYS A 127 10.59 -8.71 4.25
N THR A 128 10.09 -7.48 4.18
CA THR A 128 9.71 -6.81 2.93
C THR A 128 9.77 -5.28 3.15
N LEU A 129 9.55 -4.50 2.10
CA LEU A 129 9.54 -3.04 2.20
C LEU A 129 8.29 -2.53 2.92
N ALA A 130 8.28 -1.26 3.29
CA ALA A 130 7.17 -0.63 3.99
C ALA A 130 6.95 0.80 3.49
N VAL A 131 5.69 1.21 3.40
CA VAL A 131 5.31 2.59 3.13
C VAL A 131 4.75 3.20 4.39
N CYS A 132 5.32 4.33 4.81
CA CYS A 132 4.73 5.16 5.84
C CYS A 132 3.97 6.32 5.20
N VAL A 133 2.89 6.72 5.85
CA VAL A 133 2.05 7.84 5.43
C VAL A 133 1.93 8.84 6.58
N THR A 134 1.79 10.12 6.24
CA THR A 134 1.49 11.16 7.23
C THR A 134 0.20 10.82 7.98
N PRO A 135 0.12 11.11 9.30
CA PRO A 135 -1.05 10.80 10.11
C PRO A 135 -2.38 11.25 9.51
#